data_AF-A0A4R7J1V9-F1
#
_entry.id   AF-A0A4R7J1V9-F1
#
_cell.length_a   1.000
_cell.length_b   1.000
_cell.length_c   1.000
_cell.angle_alpha   90.00
_cell.angle_beta   90.00
_cell.angle_gamma   90.00
#
_symmetry.space_group_name_H-M   'P 1'
#
loop_
_entity.id
_entity.type
_entity.pdbx_description
1 polymer ?
#
loop_
_entity_poly.entity_id
_entity_poly.type
_entity_poly.pdbx_seq_one_letter_code
_entity_poly.pdbx_strand_id
1 'polypeptide(L)' 'MTEFVRVSDKTTGHHYSTTKQIAERSDHLTVLPDHPAVNNHGELLPPKFKTTPNKSGKAETPKSEPKDTPTPTKKD' A
#
# COMPACT_ATOMS: atom_id res chain seq x y z
N MET A 1 11.77 20.33 -4.46
CA MET A 1 10.68 19.35 -4.63
C MET A 1 11.02 18.12 -3.81
N THR A 2 10.10 17.59 -3.02
CA THR A 2 10.33 16.37 -2.22
C THR A 2 10.05 15.15 -3.07
N GLU A 3 11.06 14.30 -3.31
CA GLU A 3 10.89 13.05 -4.06
C GLU A 3 10.34 11.95 -3.13
N PHE A 4 9.29 11.27 -3.58
CA PHE A 4 8.73 10.09 -2.93
C PHE A 4 9.10 8.84 -3.71
N VAL A 5 9.56 7.82 -3.00
CA VAL A 5 9.94 6.53 -3.56
C VAL A 5 9.20 5.42 -2.85
N ARG A 6 8.88 4.35 -3.59
CA ARG A 6 8.34 3.14 -2.99
C ARG A 6 9.48 2.33 -2.40
N VAL A 7 9.31 1.86 -1.18
CA VAL A 7 10.29 1.03 -0.46
C VAL A 7 9.66 -0.28 -0.03
N SER A 8 10.48 -1.32 0.03
CA SER A 8 10.21 -2.55 0.75
C SER A 8 10.91 -2.47 2.09
N ASP A 9 10.16 -2.57 3.18
CA ASP A 9 10.72 -2.66 4.51
C ASP A 9 11.01 -4.13 4.85
N LYS A 10 12.28 -4.45 5.08
CA LYS A 10 12.72 -5.80 5.41
C LYS A 10 12.25 -6.26 6.80
N THR A 11 11.92 -5.33 7.69
CA THR A 11 11.53 -5.68 9.07
C THR A 11 10.08 -6.13 9.16
N THR A 12 9.16 -5.39 8.53
CA THR A 12 7.73 -5.75 8.51
C THR A 12 7.31 -6.54 7.28
N GLY A 13 8.14 -6.57 6.23
CA GLY A 13 7.79 -7.17 4.94
C GLY A 13 6.77 -6.35 4.14
N HIS A 14 6.44 -5.13 4.58
CA HIS A 14 5.46 -4.27 3.91
C HIS A 14 6.10 -3.34 2.89
N HIS A 15 5.34 -3.03 1.84
CA HIS A 15 5.72 -2.07 0.82
C HIS A 15 4.94 -0.76 1.00
N TYR A 16 5.63 0.37 1.10
CA TYR A 16 5.01 1.68 1.27
C TYR A 16 5.82 2.79 0.57
N SER A 17 5.28 3.99 0.51
CA SER A 17 5.97 5.15 -0.08
C SER A 17 6.54 6.05 1.02
N THR A 18 7.79 6.46 0.89
CA THR A 18 8.46 7.40 1.81
C THR A 18 9.29 8.41 1.03
N THR A 19 9.82 9.43 1.70
CA THR A 19 10.72 10.39 1.06
C THR A 19 12.07 9.73 0.78
N LYS A 20 12.68 10.07 -0.37
CA LYS A 20 13.96 9.48 -0.81
C LYS A 20 15.05 9.62 0.25
N GLN A 21 15.11 10.74 0.95
CA GLN A 21 16.07 10.98 2.05
C GLN A 21 15.92 9.97 3.20
N ILE A 22 14.70 9.55 3.55
CA ILE A 22 14.47 8.56 4.61
C ILE A 22 14.87 7.16 4.12
N ALA A 23 14.54 6.84 2.86
CA ALA A 23 14.92 5.57 2.24
C ALA A 23 16.45 5.42 2.17
N GLU A 24 17.18 6.47 1.79
CA GLU A 24 18.65 6.45 1.68
C GLU A 24 19.36 6.39 3.05
N ARG A 25 18.73 6.91 4.11
CA ARG A 25 19.29 6.86 5.48
C ARG A 25 19.01 5.55 6.23
N SER A 26 18.13 4.71 5.71
CA SER A 26 17.61 3.54 6.44
C SER A 26 18.13 2.24 5.83
N ASP A 27 18.94 1.49 6.58
CA ASP A 27 19.53 0.22 6.13
C ASP A 27 18.50 -0.90 5.91
N HIS A 28 17.33 -0.79 6.57
CA HIS A 28 16.25 -1.77 6.49
C HIS A 28 15.27 -1.52 5.32
N LEU A 29 15.37 -0.37 4.64
CA LEU A 29 14.50 0.00 3.54
C LEU A 29 15.21 -0.25 2.21
N THR A 30 14.53 -0.94 1.30
CA THR A 30 15.02 -1.14 -0.07
C THR A 30 14.15 -0.37 -1.03
N VAL A 31 14.72 0.58 -1.77
CA VAL A 31 13.99 1.31 -2.80
C VAL A 31 13.58 0.34 -3.91
N LEU A 32 12.29 0.28 -4.18
CA LEU A 32 11.73 -0.55 -5.24
C LEU A 32 11.71 0.25 -6.55
N PRO A 33 12.13 -0.36 -7.67
CA PRO A 33 11.94 0.26 -8.98
C PRO A 33 10.44 0.39 -9.27
N ASP A 34 10.09 1.43 -10.04
CA ASP A 34 8.72 1.60 -10.52
C ASP A 34 8.45 0.51 -11.56
N HIS A 35 7.67 -0.51 -11.16
CA HIS A 35 7.24 -1.55 -12.07
C HIS A 35 5.96 -1.12 -12.75
N PRO A 36 5.84 -1.31 -14.08
CA PRO A 36 4.59 -1.05 -14.75
C PRO A 36 3.50 -1.97 -14.18
N ALA A 37 2.29 -1.43 -14.04
CA ALA A 37 1.18 -2.21 -13.55
C ALA A 37 0.84 -3.31 -14.57
N VAL A 38 0.93 -4.57 -14.16
CA VAL A 38 0.63 -5.75 -14.98
C VAL A 38 -0.61 -6.47 -14.46
N ASN A 39 -1.30 -7.21 -15.33
CA ASN A 39 -2.38 -8.12 -14.96
C ASN A 39 -1.81 -9.42 -14.33
N ASN A 40 -2.69 -10.33 -13.88
CA ASN A 40 -2.29 -11.62 -13.28
C ASN A 40 -1.53 -12.55 -14.24
N HIS A 41 -1.51 -12.24 -15.54
CA HIS A 41 -0.79 -12.97 -16.58
C HIS A 41 0.55 -12.30 -16.94
N GLY A 42 0.92 -11.20 -16.26
CA GLY A 42 2.15 -10.45 -16.52
C GLY A 42 2.07 -9.48 -17.70
N GLU A 43 0.91 -9.33 -18.34
CA GLU A 43 0.74 -8.35 -19.42
C GLU A 43 0.51 -6.95 -18.86
N LEU A 44 1.07 -5.94 -19.51
CA LEU A 44 0.90 -4.54 -19.12
C LEU A 44 -0.58 -4.18 -19.12
N LEU A 45 -1.06 -3.65 -17.99
CA LEU A 45 -2.40 -3.08 -17.93
C LEU A 45 -2.45 -1.88 -18.89
N PRO A 46 -3.53 -1.74 -19.67
CA PRO A 46 -3.69 -0.56 -20.51
C PRO A 46 -3.58 0.69 -19.64
N PRO A 47 -2.98 1.79 -20.15
CA PRO A 47 -2.92 3.03 -19.41
C PRO A 47 -4.33 3.39 -18.97
N LYS A 48 -4.52 3.70 -17.68
CA LYS A 48 -5.83 4.12 -17.19
C LYS A 48 -6.25 5.33 -18.02
N PHE A 49 -7.20 5.13 -18.94
CA PHE A 49 -7.91 6.22 -19.58
C PHE A 49 -8.34 7.13 -18.45
N LYS A 50 -7.93 8.40 -18.52
CA LYS A 50 -8.13 9.42 -17.47
C LYS A 50 -9.43 9.13 -16.76
N THR A 51 -9.37 8.54 -15.58
CA THR A 51 -10.57 8.31 -14.78
C THR A 51 -11.08 9.71 -14.53
N THR A 52 -12.18 10.09 -15.18
CA THR A 52 -12.90 11.31 -14.85
C THR A 52 -13.09 11.25 -13.35
N PRO A 53 -12.64 12.25 -12.57
CA PRO A 53 -12.85 12.21 -11.13
C PRO A 53 -14.36 12.10 -10.94
N ASN A 54 -14.81 10.93 -10.49
CA ASN A 54 -16.22 10.70 -10.23
C ASN A 54 -16.56 11.63 -9.08
N LYS A 55 -17.15 12.77 -9.40
CA LYS A 55 -17.62 13.78 -8.46
C LYS A 55 -18.93 13.28 -7.85
N SER A 56 -18.92 12.04 -7.35
CA SER A 56 -20.03 11.43 -6.62
C SER A 56 -19.40 10.47 -5.64
N GLY A 57 -19.41 10.89 -4.37
CA GLY A 57 -18.64 10.30 -3.30
C GLY A 57 -19.08 8.89 -2.92
N LYS A 58 -18.10 8.10 -2.50
CA LYS A 58 -17.88 7.70 -1.11
C LYS A 58 -16.54 6.97 -1.13
N ALA A 59 -15.55 7.48 -0.41
CA ALA A 59 -14.41 6.66 -0.05
C ALA A 59 -14.98 5.51 0.79
N GLU A 60 -15.00 4.30 0.24
CA GLU A 60 -15.17 3.10 1.07
C GLU A 60 -13.97 3.09 2.03
N THR A 61 -14.27 3.42 3.29
CA THR A 61 -13.37 3.22 4.43
C THR A 61 -12.68 1.86 4.29
N PRO A 62 -11.35 1.77 4.51
CA PRO A 62 -10.65 0.49 4.46
C PRO A 62 -11.40 -0.50 5.34
N LYS A 63 -11.70 -1.67 4.77
CA LYS A 63 -12.40 -2.78 5.42
C LYS A 63 -11.64 -3.11 6.71
N SER A 64 -12.19 -2.74 7.86
CA SER A 64 -11.72 -3.23 9.14
C SER A 64 -11.76 -4.76 9.09
N GLU A 65 -10.60 -5.42 9.09
CA GLU A 65 -10.53 -6.81 9.53
C GLU A 65 -11.07 -6.87 10.96
N PRO A 66 -12.12 -7.66 11.27
CA PRO A 66 -12.39 -8.03 12.64
C PRO A 66 -11.28 -9.00 13.04
N LYS A 67 -10.38 -8.46 13.86
CA LYS A 67 -9.37 -9.13 14.66
C LYS A 67 -9.99 -10.36 15.34
N ASP A 68 -9.56 -11.55 14.93
CA ASP A 68 -9.80 -12.79 15.65
C ASP A 68 -9.00 -12.72 16.96
N THR A 69 -9.68 -12.66 18.11
CA THR A 69 -9.12 -13.13 19.39
C THR A 69 -10.23 -13.33 20.44
N PRO A 70 -10.19 -14.42 21.24
CA PRO A 70 -11.33 -14.90 22.04
C PRO A 70 -11.30 -14.50 23.53
N THR A 71 -12.40 -14.81 24.25
CA THR A 71 -12.52 -15.13 25.72
C THR A 71 -12.95 -13.98 26.66
N PRO A 72 -13.58 -14.18 27.86
CA PRO A 72 -14.40 -15.30 28.44
C PRO A 72 -15.80 -14.88 28.99
N THR A 73 -16.58 -15.92 29.31
CA THR A 73 -17.76 -16.01 30.19
C THR A 73 -17.73 -15.16 31.48
N LYS A 74 -18.86 -14.50 31.79
CA LYS A 74 -19.44 -14.47 33.15
C LYS A 74 -20.97 -14.41 33.03
N LYS A 75 -21.64 -15.49 33.45
CA LYS A 75 -23.07 -15.50 33.77
C LYS A 75 -23.22 -15.11 35.23
N ASP A 76 -24.18 -14.24 35.50
CA ASP A 76 -24.85 -14.12 36.79
C ASP A 76 -25.83 -15.29 36.95
#